data_AF-A0A8S9YX68-F1
#
_entry.id   AF-A0A8S9YX68-F1
#
_cell.length_a   1.000
_cell.length_b   1.000
_cell.length_c   1.000
_cell.angle_alpha   90.00
_cell.angle_beta   90.00
_cell.angle_gamma   90.00
#
_symmetry.space_group_name_H-M   'P 1'
#
loop_
_entity.id
_entity.type
_entity.pdbx_description
1 polymer ?
#
loop_
_entity_poly.entity_id
_entity_poly.type
_entity_poly.pdbx_seq_one_letter_code
_entity_poly.pdbx_strand_id
1 'polypeptide(L)'
;MQLMAGVKLCTGRPIANHPHYESAQLRERTRQLYQIYGKKPLLEVYNILLNHSISYVIIENSICFAESTGCAEKDVVDLDNKQVSL
;
A
#
# COMPACT_ATOMS: atom_id res chain seq x y z
N MET A 1 12.51 -0.40 1.70
CA MET A 1 11.92 0.96 1.62
C MET A 1 12.60 1.88 2.63
N GLN A 2 13.22 2.98 2.19
CA GLN A 2 13.93 3.90 3.10
C GLN A 2 12.96 4.67 4.03
N LEU A 3 11.80 5.08 3.52
CA LEU A 3 10.79 5.83 4.29
C LEU A 3 10.32 5.06 5.54
N MET A 4 9.92 3.79 5.39
CA MET A 4 9.37 2.98 6.48
C MET A 4 10.42 2.76 7.58
N ALA A 5 11.68 2.51 7.18
CA ALA A 5 12.79 2.41 8.11
C ALA A 5 13.01 3.74 8.86
N GLY A 6 13.00 4.87 8.15
CA GLY A 6 13.10 6.20 8.75
C GLY A 6 11.97 6.50 9.74
N VAL A 7 10.72 6.23 9.38
CA VAL A 7 9.57 6.39 10.27
C VAL A 7 9.73 5.54 11.53
N LYS A 8 10.13 4.27 11.39
CA LYS A 8 10.32 3.37 12.54
C LYS A 8 11.44 3.89 13.46
N LEU A 9 12.59 4.27 12.91
CA LEU A 9 13.75 4.71 13.68
C LEU A 9 13.52 6.05 14.36
N CYS A 10 12.92 7.03 13.66
CA CYS A 10 12.77 8.39 14.18
C CYS A 10 11.57 8.53 15.15
N THR A 11 10.54 7.70 15.03
CA THR A 11 9.30 7.86 15.81
C THR A 11 9.03 6.71 16.78
N GLY A 12 9.74 5.58 16.65
CA GLY A 12 9.47 4.35 17.39
C GLY A 12 8.16 3.64 17.00
N ARG A 13 7.32 4.26 16.16
CA ARG A 13 5.99 3.74 15.80
C ARG A 13 6.08 2.45 14.98
N PRO A 14 5.20 1.47 15.20
CA PRO A 14 5.14 0.28 14.38
C PRO A 14 4.76 0.63 12.94
N ILE A 15 5.40 -0.04 11.98
CA ILE A 15 5.08 0.06 10.56
C ILE A 15 4.23 -1.12 10.14
N ALA A 16 3.13 -0.85 9.45
CA ALA A 16 2.20 -1.88 9.02
C ALA A 16 2.57 -2.53 7.70
N ASN A 17 3.27 -1.80 6.82
CA ASN A 17 3.79 -2.31 5.57
C ASN A 17 5.28 -2.65 5.72
N HIS A 18 5.62 -3.91 5.43
CA HIS A 18 6.98 -4.42 5.42
C HIS A 18 7.09 -5.42 4.24
N PRO A 19 7.35 -4.94 3.02
CA PRO A 19 7.13 -5.69 1.78
C PRO A 19 8.28 -6.67 1.52
N HIS A 20 8.35 -7.70 2.34
CA HIS A 20 9.28 -8.82 2.20
C HIS A 20 8.58 -9.98 1.48
N TYR A 21 9.20 -10.46 0.41
CA TYR A 21 8.62 -11.48 -0.45
C TYR A 21 8.69 -12.88 0.18
N GLU A 22 9.61 -13.08 1.14
CA GLU A 22 9.93 -14.35 1.76
C GLU A 22 8.80 -14.88 2.66
N SER A 23 7.89 -14.02 3.10
CA SER A 23 6.76 -14.40 3.95
C SER A 23 5.42 -14.21 3.25
N ALA A 24 4.65 -15.30 3.11
CA ALA A 24 3.30 -15.25 2.54
C ALA A 24 2.35 -14.33 3.33
N GLN A 25 2.49 -14.30 4.65
CA GLN A 25 1.68 -13.44 5.52
C GLN A 25 2.01 -11.95 5.30
N LEU A 26 3.29 -11.61 5.14
CA LEU A 26 3.70 -10.23 4.84
C LEU A 26 3.27 -9.80 3.44
N ARG A 27 3.33 -10.69 2.46
CA ARG A 27 2.81 -10.43 1.11
C ARG A 27 1.32 -10.16 1.11
N GLU A 28 0.51 -10.97 1.79
CA GLU A 28 -0.94 -10.74 1.87
C GLU A 28 -1.27 -9.43 2.59
N ARG A 29 -0.57 -9.13 3.70
CA ARG A 29 -0.72 -7.84 4.39
C ARG A 29 -0.38 -6.66 3.48
N THR A 30 0.71 -6.76 2.73
CA THR A 30 1.11 -5.74 1.76
C THR A 30 0.04 -5.56 0.68
N ARG A 31 -0.45 -6.66 0.09
CA ARG A 31 -1.51 -6.67 -0.93
C ARG A 31 -2.79 -5.99 -0.46
N GLN A 32 -3.18 -6.20 0.81
CA GLN A 32 -4.33 -5.56 1.42
C GLN A 32 -4.09 -4.07 1.67
N LEU A 33 -2.96 -3.70 2.30
CA LEU A 33 -2.66 -2.30 2.61
C LEU A 33 -2.45 -1.45 1.35
N TYR A 34 -1.94 -2.03 0.26
CA TYR A 34 -1.70 -1.32 -0.99
C TYR A 34 -2.97 -1.01 -1.78
N GLN A 35 -4.13 -1.50 -1.33
CA GLN A 35 -5.42 -1.10 -1.88
C GLN A 35 -5.68 0.41 -1.76
N ILE A 36 -4.91 1.15 -0.94
CA ILE A 36 -4.89 2.62 -0.93
C ILE A 36 -4.54 3.24 -2.29
N TYR A 37 -3.80 2.53 -3.14
CA TYR A 37 -3.40 2.97 -4.49
C TYR A 37 -4.33 2.46 -5.59
N GLY A 38 -5.17 1.47 -5.27
CA GLY A 38 -6.05 0.83 -6.24
C GLY A 38 -7.37 1.58 -6.43
N LYS A 39 -8.03 1.30 -7.54
CA LYS A 39 -9.41 1.70 -7.81
C LYS A 39 -10.37 0.91 -6.92
N LYS A 40 -10.52 1.35 -5.68
CA LYS A 40 -11.44 0.76 -4.71
C LYS A 40 -12.36 1.81 -4.13
N PRO A 41 -13.61 1.46 -3.79
CA PRO A 41 -14.46 2.35 -3.02
C PRO A 41 -13.76 2.75 -1.72
N LEU A 42 -13.81 4.04 -1.38
CA LEU A 42 -13.14 4.58 -0.19
C LEU A 42 -13.50 3.83 1.09
N LEU A 43 -14.78 3.44 1.23
CA LEU A 43 -15.26 2.69 2.39
C LEU A 43 -14.60 1.31 2.51
N GLU A 44 -14.33 0.64 1.39
CA GLU A 44 -13.64 -0.65 1.37
C GLU A 44 -12.20 -0.49 1.85
N VAL A 45 -11.47 0.50 1.31
CA VAL A 45 -10.10 0.83 1.74
C VAL A 45 -10.07 1.21 3.22
N TYR A 46 -11.02 2.03 3.68
CA TYR A 46 -11.12 2.43 5.07
C TYR A 46 -11.29 1.23 6.02
N ASN A 47 -12.18 0.29 5.66
CA ASN A 47 -12.38 -0.93 6.44
C ASN A 47 -11.13 -1.82 6.47
N ILE A 48 -10.39 -1.92 5.37
CA ILE A 48 -9.10 -2.62 5.34
C ILE A 48 -8.12 -1.99 6.33
N LEU A 49 -7.99 -0.66 6.31
CA LEU A 49 -7.10 0.07 7.22
C LEU A 49 -7.50 -0.13 8.70
N LEU A 50 -8.80 -0.10 9.02
CA LEU A 50 -9.28 -0.40 10.38
C LEU A 50 -8.95 -1.83 10.81
N ASN A 51 -9.17 -2.82 9.93
CA ASN A 51 -8.86 -4.22 10.23
C ASN A 51 -7.37 -4.45 10.51
N HIS A 52 -6.49 -3.60 9.98
CA HIS A 52 -5.05 -3.62 10.26
C HIS A 52 -4.61 -2.68 11.39
N SER A 53 -5.56 -2.07 12.12
CA SER A 53 -5.30 -1.11 13.21
C SER A 53 -4.45 0.09 12.76
N ILE A 54 -4.69 0.58 11.55
CA ILE A 54 -3.98 1.74 11.00
C ILE A 54 -4.58 3.03 11.54
N SER A 55 -3.72 3.88 12.12
CA SER A 55 -4.12 5.23 12.60
C SER A 55 -3.66 6.37 11.69
N TYR A 56 -2.63 6.13 10.88
CA TYR A 56 -2.04 7.14 9.99
C TYR A 56 -1.62 6.48 8.68
N VAL A 57 -1.82 7.20 7.58
CA VAL A 57 -1.33 6.81 6.26
C VAL A 57 -0.30 7.85 5.82
N ILE A 58 0.86 7.38 5.37
CA ILE A 58 1.90 8.23 4.78
C ILE A 58 1.98 7.83 3.31
N ILE A 59 1.87 8.81 2.42
CA ILE A 59 1.85 8.61 0.97
C ILE A 59 3.01 9.41 0.37
N GLU A 60 3.79 8.79 -0.51
CA GLU A 60 4.84 9.46 -1.25
C GLU A 60 4.29 10.00 -2.57
N ASN A 61 4.50 11.28 -2.85
CA ASN A 61 4.02 11.91 -4.09
C ASN A 61 4.58 11.21 -5.33
N SER A 62 5.83 10.75 -5.29
CA SER A 62 6.50 10.01 -6.36
C SER A 62 5.83 8.67 -6.68
N ILE A 63 5.03 8.10 -5.77
CA ILE A 63 4.30 6.85 -5.97
C ILE A 63 2.84 7.16 -6.31
N CYS A 64 2.18 8.01 -5.51
CA CYS A 64 0.75 8.29 -5.67
C CYS A 64 0.42 9.05 -6.95
N PHE A 65 1.30 9.94 -7.38
CA PHE A 65 1.14 10.71 -8.62
C PHE A 65 2.05 10.19 -9.75
N ALA A 66 2.61 9.00 -9.60
CA ALA A 66 3.38 8.38 -10.68
C ALA A 66 2.51 8.24 -11.94
N GLU A 67 3.10 8.57 -13.09
CA GLU A 67 2.43 8.33 -14.37
C GLU A 67 2.16 6.83 -14.56
N SER A 68 1.03 6.53 -15.18
CA SER A 68 0.71 5.15 -15.56
C SER A 68 1.65 4.70 -16.67
N THR A 69 2.43 3.66 -16.41
CA THR A 69 3.35 3.06 -17.40
C THR A 69 3.01 1.59 -17.67
N GLY A 70 1.93 1.09 -17.06
CA GLY A 70 1.61 -0.33 -16.99
C GLY A 70 2.36 -1.07 -15.86
N CYS A 71 3.34 -0.40 -15.23
CA CYS A 71 4.18 -0.96 -14.18
C CYS A 71 4.26 -0.06 -12.93
N ALA A 72 3.55 1.07 -12.88
CA ALA A 72 3.50 1.88 -11.66
C ALA A 72 2.77 1.14 -10.55
N GLU A 73 3.00 1.51 -9.28
CA GLU A 73 2.41 0.82 -8.12
C GLU A 73 0.89 0.68 -8.23
N LYS A 74 0.20 1.78 -8.58
CA LYS A 74 -1.24 1.79 -8.84
C LYS A 74 -1.66 0.87 -9.99
N ASP A 75 -0.83 0.76 -11.04
CA ASP A 75 -1.13 -0.07 -12.22
C ASP A 75 -1.08 -1.56 -11.82
N VAL A 76 -0.09 -1.95 -11.02
CA VAL A 76 0.07 -3.32 -10.53
C VAL A 76 -1.05 -3.69 -9.55
N VAL A 77 -1.43 -2.78 -8.65
CA VAL A 77 -2.55 -2.98 -7.72
C VAL A 77 -3.88 -3.10 -8.49
N ASP A 78 -4.10 -2.24 -9.48
CA ASP A 78 -5.29 -2.30 -10.33
C ASP A 78 -5.34 -3.59 -11.16
N LEU A 79 -4.18 -4.07 -11.64
CA LEU A 79 -4.06 -5.36 -12.33
C LEU A 79 -4.44 -6.53 -11.41
N ASP A 80 -3.95 -6.57 -10.16
CA ASP A 80 -4.32 -7.58 -9.15
C ASP A 80 -5.84 -7.55 -8.88
N ASN A 81 -6.41 -6.35 -8.83
CA ASN A 81 -7.84 -6.11 -8.66
C ASN A 81 -8.69 -6.44 -9.89
N LYS A 82 -8.08 -6.77 -11.03
CA LYS A 82 -8.75 -6.94 -12.34
C LYS A 82 -9.49 -5.68 -12.80
N GLN A 83 -9.00 -4.51 -12.42
CA GLN A 83 -9.54 -3.21 -12.77
C GLN A 83 -8.61 -2.45 -13.73
N VAL A 84 -8.41 -3.02 -14.91
CA VAL A 84 -7.57 -2.40 -15.93
C VAL A 84 -8.32 -1.22 -16.56
N SER A 85 -7.74 -0.01 -16.52
CA SER A 85 -8.16 1.06 -17.44
C SER A 85 -7.67 0.70 -18.83
N LEU A 86 -8.61 0.39 -19.73
CA LEU A 86 -8.36 0.37 -21.18
C LEU A 86 -8.08 1.78 -21.70
#